data_AF-A0A1N6XCY3-F1
#
_entry.id   AF-A0A1N6XCY3-F1
#
_cell.length_a   1.000
_cell.length_b   1.000
_cell.length_c   1.000
_cell.angle_alpha   90.00
_cell.angle_beta   90.00
_cell.angle_gamma   90.00
#
_symmetry.space_group_name_H-M   'P 1'
#
loop_
_entity.id
_entity.type
_entity.pdbx_description
1 polymer ?
#
loop_
_entity_poly.entity_id
_entity_poly.type
_entity_poly.pdbx_seq_one_letter_code
_entity_poly.pdbx_strand_id
1 'polypeptide(L)'
;MDPNYSASVKLLLDYALNQSGSGASTAAQVLLSTYNSYNYHVALVDLTLLDEKGYNAALSVIRGRAESRMEPHSVIENGDDLFEKLESRWRHLGTGFRHRDLYIRKPIIQWQCPDCGAITDDYAHGPYPGRIDGRPVCDSWSDAHPEDEYSVMSPLAPK
;
A
#
# COMPACT_ATOMS: atom_id res chain seq x y z
N MET A 1 20.49 -0.91 2.26
CA MET A 1 19.40 -0.47 3.15
C MET A 1 19.83 0.86 3.75
N ASP A 2 19.01 1.91 3.65
CA ASP A 2 19.30 3.18 4.33
C ASP A 2 19.49 2.87 5.83
N PRO A 3 20.67 3.12 6.42
CA PRO A 3 20.96 2.80 7.81
C PRO A 3 19.98 3.48 8.78
N ASN A 4 19.28 4.52 8.32
CA ASN A 4 18.36 5.31 9.13
C ASN A 4 16.89 4.93 8.92
N TYR A 5 16.53 3.91 8.12
CA TYR A 5 15.12 3.65 7.79
C TYR A 5 14.27 3.36 9.05
N SER A 6 14.66 2.36 9.85
CA SER A 6 13.95 1.99 11.09
C SER A 6 13.90 3.15 12.10
N ALA A 7 15.01 3.87 12.28
CA ALA A 7 15.08 5.02 13.17
C ALA A 7 14.17 6.17 12.72
N SER A 8 14.08 6.41 11.42
CA SER A 8 13.23 7.45 10.83
C SER A 8 11.75 7.10 10.95
N VAL A 9 11.37 5.82 10.77
CA VAL A 9 10.00 5.35 11.04
C VAL A 9 9.63 5.63 12.50
N LYS A 10 10.49 5.26 13.45
CA LYS A 10 10.24 5.50 14.88
C LYS A 10 10.09 6.98 15.21
N LEU A 11 10.92 7.84 14.63
CA LEU A 11 10.83 9.29 14.85
C LEU A 11 9.51 9.88 14.31
N LEU A 12 9.11 9.50 13.09
CA LEU A 12 7.83 9.96 12.55
C LEU A 12 6.63 9.40 13.30
N LEU A 13 6.72 8.18 13.83
CA LEU A 13 5.67 7.61 14.68
C LEU A 13 5.53 8.40 15.98
N ASP A 14 6.63 8.83 16.59
CA ASP A 14 6.59 9.71 17.77
C ASP A 14 5.89 11.03 17.44
N TYR A 15 6.25 11.67 16.32
CA TYR A 15 5.58 12.90 15.87
C TYR A 15 4.08 12.66 15.67
N ALA A 16 3.72 11.61 14.94
CA ALA A 16 2.34 11.35 14.56
C ALA A 16 1.44 10.88 15.71
N LEU A 17 1.97 10.11 16.67
CA LEU A 17 1.19 9.53 17.77
C LEU A 17 1.20 10.40 19.03
N ASN A 18 2.31 11.08 19.32
CA ASN A 18 2.51 11.79 20.58
C ASN A 18 2.38 13.32 20.44
N GLN A 19 2.35 13.85 19.22
CA GLN A 19 2.21 15.29 18.98
C GLN A 19 0.92 15.65 18.24
N SER A 20 0.69 16.95 18.07
CA SER A 20 -0.48 17.53 17.43
C SER A 20 -0.07 18.63 16.46
N GLY A 21 -0.98 19.00 15.55
CA GLY A 21 -0.75 20.06 14.57
C GLY A 21 -0.21 19.56 13.23
N SER A 22 0.19 20.50 12.37
CA SER A 22 0.52 20.24 10.96
C SER A 22 1.71 19.29 10.79
N GLY A 23 2.78 19.44 11.57
CA GLY A 23 3.93 18.54 11.52
C GLY A 23 3.56 17.09 11.87
N ALA A 24 2.70 16.89 12.87
CA ALA A 24 2.23 15.57 13.26
C ALA A 24 1.34 14.94 12.17
N SER A 25 0.44 15.72 11.56
CA SER A 25 -0.37 15.23 10.44
C SER A 25 0.46 14.91 9.20
N THR A 26 1.49 15.71 8.88
CA THR A 26 2.40 15.42 7.77
C THR A 26 3.19 14.14 8.03
N ALA A 27 3.74 13.96 9.24
CA ALA A 27 4.45 12.74 9.62
C ALA A 27 3.55 11.51 9.46
N ALA A 28 2.29 11.62 9.89
CA ALA A 28 1.29 10.57 9.69
C ALA A 28 1.04 10.26 8.21
N GLN A 29 0.85 11.29 7.37
CA GLN A 29 0.65 11.08 5.93
C GLN A 29 1.86 10.43 5.27
N VAL A 30 3.09 10.78 5.63
CA VAL A 30 4.30 10.13 5.07
C VAL A 30 4.30 8.64 5.41
N LEU A 31 4.08 8.28 6.68
CA LEU A 31 4.04 6.89 7.14
C LEU A 31 2.88 6.12 6.48
N LEU A 32 1.68 6.67 6.50
CA LEU A 32 0.50 6.01 5.92
C LEU A 32 0.59 5.91 4.39
N SER A 33 1.19 6.88 3.70
CA SER A 33 1.39 6.79 2.24
C SER A 33 2.43 5.75 1.87
N THR A 34 3.44 5.51 2.71
CA THR A 34 4.48 4.50 2.44
C THR A 34 4.05 3.10 2.87
N TYR A 35 3.05 3.00 3.75
CA TYR A 35 2.39 1.76 4.16
C TYR A 35 1.22 1.39 3.25
N ASN A 36 0.24 2.27 3.09
CA ASN A 36 -0.99 2.08 2.33
C ASN A 36 -1.24 3.27 1.37
N SER A 37 -0.45 3.30 0.31
CA SER A 37 -0.51 4.35 -0.72
C SER A 37 -1.82 4.37 -1.50
N TYR A 38 -2.70 3.37 -1.38
CA TYR A 38 -4.00 3.37 -2.03
C TYR A 38 -4.98 4.31 -1.33
N ASN A 39 -4.90 4.41 0.00
CA ASN A 39 -5.84 5.18 0.81
C ASN A 39 -5.28 6.53 1.28
N TYR A 40 -3.96 6.61 1.42
CA TYR A 40 -3.29 7.78 1.99
C TYR A 40 -2.25 8.34 1.02
N HIS A 41 -2.20 9.67 0.94
CA HIS A 41 -1.24 10.39 0.12
C HIS A 41 -0.68 11.59 0.89
N VAL A 42 0.63 11.76 0.78
CA VAL A 42 1.32 12.96 1.23
C VAL A 42 1.40 13.95 0.08
N ALA A 43 0.98 15.19 0.30
CA ALA A 43 1.31 16.27 -0.63
C ALA A 43 2.76 16.68 -0.40
N LEU A 44 3.59 16.74 -1.46
CA LEU A 44 5.02 17.05 -1.31
C LEU A 44 5.27 18.43 -0.67
N VAL A 45 4.35 19.37 -0.88
CA VAL A 45 4.42 20.70 -0.24
C VAL A 45 4.28 20.61 1.28
N ASP A 46 3.56 19.63 1.81
CA ASP A 46 3.33 19.48 3.26
C ASP A 46 4.59 19.02 3.99
N LEU A 47 5.61 18.53 3.27
CA LEU A 47 6.93 18.25 3.86
C LEU A 47 7.57 19.51 4.46
N THR A 48 7.17 20.71 4.01
CA THR A 48 7.60 21.99 4.59
C THR A 48 7.04 22.27 5.99
N LEU A 49 6.05 21.48 6.43
CA LEU A 49 5.45 21.57 7.76
C LEU A 49 6.23 20.77 8.83
N LEU A 50 7.23 19.99 8.40
CA LEU A 50 8.14 19.29 9.29
C LEU A 50 9.32 20.19 9.64
N ASP A 51 9.85 20.03 10.85
CA ASP A 51 11.16 20.58 11.19
C ASP A 51 12.28 19.83 10.45
N GLU A 52 13.52 20.31 10.55
CA GLU A 52 14.67 19.71 9.84
C GLU A 52 14.82 18.21 10.14
N LYS A 53 14.59 17.79 11.39
CA LYS A 53 14.67 16.38 11.81
C LYS A 53 13.55 15.55 11.18
N GLY A 54 12.31 16.01 11.26
CA GLY A 54 11.15 15.35 10.67
C GLY A 54 11.27 15.27 9.15
N TYR A 55 11.74 16.33 8.49
CA TYR A 55 11.94 16.38 7.04
C TYR A 55 12.96 15.33 6.58
N ASN A 56 14.12 15.28 7.22
CA ASN A 56 15.14 14.28 6.91
C ASN A 56 14.64 12.85 7.16
N ALA A 57 13.90 12.63 8.25
CA ALA A 57 13.28 11.34 8.53
C ALA A 57 12.24 10.95 7.47
N ALA A 58 11.43 11.89 7.00
CA ALA A 58 10.47 11.66 5.91
C ALA A 58 11.17 11.21 4.62
N LEU A 59 12.27 11.88 4.24
CA LEU A 59 13.06 11.46 3.08
C LEU A 59 13.64 10.06 3.24
N SER A 60 14.20 9.74 4.41
CA SER A 60 14.72 8.39 4.71
C SER A 60 13.63 7.32 4.72
N VAL A 61 12.41 7.62 5.17
CA VAL A 61 11.27 6.68 5.09
C VAL A 61 10.85 6.43 3.65
N ILE A 62 10.71 7.49 2.85
CA ILE A 62 10.35 7.38 1.42
C ILE A 62 11.41 6.58 0.66
N ARG A 63 12.68 6.93 0.86
CA ARG A 63 13.82 6.23 0.25
C ARG A 63 13.90 4.78 0.70
N GLY A 64 13.79 4.54 2.02
CA GLY A 64 13.82 3.21 2.62
C GLY A 64 12.75 2.29 2.06
N ARG A 65 11.50 2.78 1.94
CA ARG A 65 10.40 2.03 1.31
C ARG A 65 10.71 1.67 -0.14
N ALA A 66 11.16 2.64 -0.94
CA ALA A 66 11.40 2.45 -2.37
C ALA A 66 12.59 1.51 -2.65
N GLU A 67 13.70 1.66 -1.92
CA GLU A 67 14.93 0.91 -2.17
C GLU A 67 14.92 -0.49 -1.55
N SER A 68 14.31 -0.66 -0.37
CA SER A 68 14.30 -1.95 0.33
C SER A 68 13.09 -2.83 0.01
N ARG A 69 12.01 -2.23 -0.54
CA ARG A 69 10.70 -2.87 -0.74
C ARG A 69 10.04 -3.41 0.53
N MET A 70 10.59 -3.11 1.71
CA MET A 70 9.99 -3.48 2.99
C MET A 70 8.99 -2.42 3.43
N GLU A 71 8.00 -2.83 4.20
CA GLU A 71 6.98 -1.93 4.74
C GLU A 71 7.51 -1.25 6.00
N PRO A 72 7.11 0.02 6.25
CA PRO A 72 7.65 0.75 7.39
C PRO A 72 7.30 0.08 8.74
N HIS A 73 6.18 -0.63 8.84
CA HIS A 73 5.85 -1.38 10.05
C HIS A 73 6.77 -2.60 10.24
N SER A 74 7.25 -3.25 9.17
CA SER A 74 8.04 -4.48 9.28
C SER A 74 9.50 -4.27 9.66
N VAL A 75 9.96 -3.01 9.69
CA VAL A 75 11.33 -2.63 10.07
C VAL A 75 11.45 -2.14 11.51
N ILE A 76 10.38 -2.23 12.30
CA ILE A 76 10.34 -1.84 13.72
C ILE A 76 9.64 -2.91 14.56
N GLU A 77 9.90 -2.90 15.86
CA GLU A 77 9.21 -3.76 16.82
C GLU A 77 7.78 -3.24 17.08
N ASN A 78 6.82 -4.16 17.21
CA ASN A 78 5.38 -3.86 17.37
C ASN A 78 4.81 -2.96 16.27
N GLY A 79 5.35 -3.07 15.05
CA GLY A 79 4.98 -2.21 13.93
C GLY A 79 3.51 -2.28 13.56
N ASP A 80 2.92 -3.48 13.53
CA ASP A 80 1.52 -3.69 13.18
C ASP A 80 0.59 -2.90 14.12
N ASP A 81 0.72 -3.11 15.43
CA ASP A 81 -0.05 -2.40 16.46
C ASP A 81 0.11 -0.87 16.40
N LEU A 82 1.34 -0.41 16.10
CA LEU A 82 1.64 1.02 16.01
C LEU A 82 1.01 1.63 14.76
N PHE A 83 1.02 0.93 13.63
CA PHE A 83 0.39 1.38 12.39
C PHE A 83 -1.14 1.30 12.44
N GLU A 84 -1.71 0.32 13.15
CA GLU A 84 -3.15 0.29 13.43
C GLU A 84 -3.57 1.51 14.26
N LYS A 85 -2.83 1.84 15.32
CA LYS A 85 -3.06 3.06 16.12
C LYS A 85 -2.91 4.33 15.30
N LEU A 86 -1.89 4.38 14.45
CA LEU A 86 -1.63 5.50 13.55
C LEU A 86 -2.81 5.71 12.60
N GLU A 87 -3.27 4.65 11.95
CA GLU A 87 -4.40 4.69 11.03
C GLU A 87 -5.69 5.09 11.75
N SER A 88 -5.97 4.52 12.92
CA SER A 88 -7.14 4.89 13.73
C SER A 88 -7.14 6.38 14.10
N ARG A 89 -5.99 6.93 14.51
CA ARG A 89 -5.86 8.35 14.89
C ARG A 89 -6.04 9.28 13.68
N TRP A 90 -5.48 8.93 12.54
CA TRP A 90 -5.42 9.78 11.36
C TRP A 90 -6.34 9.32 10.22
N ARG A 91 -7.38 8.53 10.54
CA ARG A 91 -8.34 7.97 9.57
C ARG A 91 -8.96 9.02 8.64
N HIS A 92 -9.17 10.24 9.16
CA HIS A 92 -9.73 11.37 8.40
C HIS A 92 -8.80 11.92 7.32
N LEU A 93 -7.50 11.60 7.35
CA LEU A 93 -6.55 11.93 6.28
C LEU A 93 -6.67 10.96 5.08
N GLY A 94 -7.45 9.89 5.23
CA GLY A 94 -7.75 8.97 4.15
C GLY A 94 -8.52 9.69 3.03
N THR A 95 -7.99 9.64 1.82
CA THR A 95 -8.60 10.29 0.65
C THR A 95 -9.59 9.37 -0.08
N GLY A 96 -9.64 8.09 0.31
CA GLY A 96 -10.48 7.06 -0.30
C GLY A 96 -10.11 6.82 -1.75
N PHE A 97 -9.18 5.88 -1.99
CA PHE A 97 -8.71 5.45 -3.31
C PHE A 97 -8.49 6.62 -4.30
N ARG A 98 -7.30 7.23 -4.38
CA ARG A 98 -7.00 8.25 -5.43
C ARG A 98 -7.31 7.80 -6.86
N HIS A 99 -7.38 6.49 -7.09
CA HIS A 99 -7.76 5.89 -8.36
C HIS A 99 -9.23 5.42 -8.41
N ARG A 100 -10.08 5.81 -7.46
CA ARG A 100 -11.48 5.37 -7.35
C ARG A 100 -12.21 5.43 -8.70
N ASP A 101 -11.98 6.48 -9.48
CA ASP A 101 -12.59 6.67 -10.81
C ASP A 101 -12.04 5.75 -11.91
N LEU A 102 -10.83 5.20 -11.75
CA LEU A 102 -10.31 4.12 -12.61
C LEU A 102 -11.00 2.76 -12.35
N TYR A 103 -11.66 2.62 -11.19
CA TYR A 103 -12.18 1.33 -10.69
C TYR A 103 -13.71 1.29 -10.54
N ILE A 104 -14.38 2.40 -10.16
CA ILE A 104 -15.82 2.41 -9.80
C ILE A 104 -16.78 2.14 -10.97
N ARG A 105 -16.40 2.47 -12.20
CA ARG A 105 -17.26 2.27 -13.38
C ARG A 105 -16.92 1.02 -14.18
N LYS A 106 -16.03 0.16 -13.65
CA LYS A 106 -15.57 -1.02 -14.36
C LYS A 106 -16.40 -2.22 -13.90
N PRO A 107 -17.00 -2.99 -14.83
CA PRO A 107 -17.76 -4.17 -14.44
C PRO A 107 -16.83 -5.17 -13.74
N ILE A 108 -17.24 -5.65 -12.57
CA ILE A 108 -16.63 -6.80 -11.91
C ILE A 108 -17.31 -8.04 -12.49
N ILE A 109 -16.51 -9.03 -12.86
CA ILE A 109 -16.97 -10.31 -13.38
C ILE A 109 -16.26 -11.43 -12.63
N GLN A 110 -16.82 -12.63 -12.73
CA GLN A 110 -16.17 -13.83 -12.23
C GLN A 110 -15.10 -14.28 -13.21
N TRP A 111 -13.94 -14.65 -12.69
CA TRP A 111 -12.84 -15.27 -13.40
C TRP A 111 -12.63 -16.66 -12.85
N GLN A 112 -12.34 -17.62 -13.73
CA GLN A 112 -12.03 -18.99 -13.36
C GLN A 112 -10.63 -19.37 -13.84
N CYS A 113 -9.86 -19.99 -12.94
CA CYS A 113 -8.58 -20.60 -13.28
C CYS A 113 -8.82 -21.86 -14.12
N PRO A 114 -8.20 -21.99 -15.31
CA PRO A 114 -8.34 -23.18 -16.14
C PRO A 114 -7.72 -24.44 -15.52
N ASP A 115 -6.71 -24.28 -14.65
CA ASP A 115 -5.94 -25.40 -14.14
C ASP A 115 -6.46 -25.96 -12.80
N CYS A 116 -6.86 -25.10 -11.86
CA CYS A 116 -7.40 -25.53 -10.55
C CYS A 116 -8.90 -25.27 -10.36
N GLY A 117 -9.56 -24.57 -11.28
CA GLY A 117 -10.99 -24.28 -11.20
C GLY A 117 -11.39 -23.22 -10.16
N ALA A 118 -10.42 -22.62 -9.45
CA ALA A 118 -10.66 -21.53 -8.50
C ALA A 118 -11.37 -20.35 -9.18
N ILE A 119 -12.31 -19.73 -8.47
CA ILE A 119 -13.09 -18.60 -8.95
C ILE A 119 -12.74 -17.37 -8.11
N THR A 120 -12.56 -16.23 -8.77
CA THR A 120 -12.38 -14.93 -8.11
C THR A 120 -13.23 -13.85 -8.79
N ASP A 121 -13.64 -12.86 -8.02
CA ASP A 121 -14.32 -11.67 -8.53
C ASP A 121 -13.27 -10.58 -8.78
N ASP A 122 -13.17 -10.11 -10.03
CA ASP A 122 -12.23 -9.04 -10.38
C ASP A 122 -12.74 -8.24 -11.58
N TYR A 123 -12.16 -7.07 -11.84
CA TYR A 123 -12.56 -6.20 -12.94
C TYR A 123 -12.43 -6.88 -14.31
N ALA A 124 -13.39 -6.66 -15.21
CA ALA A 124 -13.37 -7.23 -16.56
C ALA A 124 -12.19 -6.74 -17.42
N HIS A 125 -11.69 -5.52 -17.17
CA HIS A 125 -10.64 -4.89 -17.95
C HIS A 125 -9.76 -3.96 -17.10
N GLY A 126 -8.48 -3.82 -17.47
CA GLY A 126 -7.58 -2.78 -16.98
C GLY A 126 -6.14 -3.26 -16.81
N PRO A 127 -5.13 -2.40 -16.96
CA PRO A 127 -3.72 -2.74 -16.72
C PRO A 127 -3.44 -2.72 -15.21
N TYR A 128 -4.18 -3.52 -14.44
CA TYR A 128 -4.02 -3.57 -13.00
C TYR A 128 -2.80 -4.40 -12.62
N PRO A 129 -2.09 -4.05 -11.52
CA PRO A 129 -0.96 -4.84 -11.04
C PRO A 129 -1.36 -6.31 -10.83
N GLY A 130 -0.45 -7.24 -11.08
CA GLY A 130 -0.71 -8.68 -10.92
C GLY A 130 -1.51 -9.31 -12.07
N ARG A 131 -1.67 -8.61 -13.20
CA ARG A 131 -2.36 -9.13 -14.39
C ARG A 131 -1.43 -9.37 -15.56
N ILE A 132 -1.73 -10.40 -16.35
CA ILE A 132 -1.08 -10.70 -17.64
C ILE A 132 -2.08 -10.38 -18.76
N ASP A 133 -1.71 -9.44 -19.65
CA ASP A 133 -2.58 -8.91 -20.70
C ASP A 133 -3.94 -8.40 -20.17
N GLY A 134 -3.94 -7.84 -18.96
CA GLY A 134 -5.16 -7.34 -18.32
C GLY A 134 -6.08 -8.42 -17.75
N ARG A 135 -5.62 -9.67 -17.62
CA ARG A 135 -6.33 -10.78 -16.97
C ARG A 135 -5.69 -11.15 -15.62
N PRO A 136 -6.47 -11.47 -14.58
CA PRO A 136 -5.93 -11.90 -13.30
C PRO A 136 -5.18 -13.24 -13.42
N VAL A 137 -4.19 -13.40 -12.55
CA VAL A 137 -3.46 -14.65 -12.35
C VAL A 137 -4.08 -15.39 -11.16
N CYS A 138 -4.07 -16.72 -11.20
CA CYS A 138 -4.61 -17.53 -10.11
C CYS A 138 -3.59 -17.67 -8.96
N ASP A 139 -3.91 -17.09 -7.81
CA ASP A 139 -3.11 -17.23 -6.58
C ASP A 139 -3.05 -18.69 -6.12
N SER A 140 -4.19 -19.39 -6.09
CA SER A 140 -4.24 -20.79 -5.64
C SER A 140 -3.39 -21.74 -6.51
N TRP A 141 -3.28 -21.46 -7.80
CA TRP A 141 -2.39 -22.21 -8.69
C TRP A 141 -0.93 -21.88 -8.41
N SER A 142 -0.62 -20.58 -8.33
CA SER A 142 0.75 -20.07 -8.14
C SER A 142 1.34 -20.53 -6.81
N ASP A 143 0.54 -20.56 -5.74
CA ASP A 143 0.95 -21.04 -4.42
C ASP A 143 1.24 -22.55 -4.41
N ALA A 144 0.48 -23.33 -5.18
CA ALA A 144 0.65 -24.77 -5.28
C ALA A 144 1.77 -25.17 -6.26
N HIS A 145 2.13 -24.30 -7.19
CA HIS A 145 3.09 -24.54 -8.27
C HIS A 145 4.08 -23.37 -8.42
N PRO A 146 4.91 -23.10 -7.40
CA PRO A 146 5.80 -21.94 -7.39
C PRO A 146 6.90 -21.98 -8.48
N GLU A 147 7.15 -23.16 -9.03
CA GLU A 147 8.16 -23.42 -10.07
C GLU A 147 7.58 -23.30 -11.50
N ASP A 148 6.25 -23.30 -11.64
CA ASP A 148 5.56 -23.30 -12.93
C ASP A 148 5.21 -21.87 -13.39
N GLU A 149 4.88 -21.73 -14.69
CA GLU A 149 4.36 -20.48 -15.20
C GLU A 149 2.94 -20.22 -14.64
N TYR A 150 2.66 -18.97 -14.29
CA TYR A 150 1.43 -18.60 -13.63
C TYR A 150 0.19 -18.90 -14.48
N SER A 151 -0.89 -19.37 -13.84
CA SER A 151 -2.14 -19.65 -14.54
C SER A 151 -2.95 -18.37 -14.75
N VAL A 152 -3.11 -17.96 -16.00
CA VAL A 152 -3.93 -16.79 -16.38
C VAL A 152 -5.41 -17.18 -16.42
N MET A 153 -6.21 -16.54 -15.57
CA MET A 153 -7.63 -16.86 -15.45
C MET A 153 -8.43 -16.40 -16.67
N SER A 154 -9.57 -17.06 -16.90
CA SER A 154 -10.50 -16.75 -17.99
C SER A 154 -11.85 -16.24 -17.45
N PRO A 155 -12.56 -15.35 -18.16
CA PRO A 155 -13.88 -14.91 -17.74
C PRO A 155 -14.84 -16.09 -17.61
N LEU A 156 -15.51 -16.21 -16.49
CA LEU A 156 -16.59 -17.16 -16.30
C LEU A 156 -17.83 -16.61 -17.01
N ALA A 157 -18.35 -17.36 -17.99
CA ALA A 157 -19.51 -16.94 -18.76
C ALA A 157 -20.72 -16.70 -17.82
N PRO A 158 -21.47 -15.60 -17.99
CA PRO A 158 -22.72 -15.43 -17.26
C PRO A 158 -23.69 -16.56 -17.63
N LYS A 159 -24.37 -17.12 -16.62
CA LYS A 159 -25.41 -18.13 -16.79
C LYS A 159 -26.66 -17.55 -17.45
#